data_AF-A0A2G8I8F5-F1
#
_entry.id   AF-A0A2G8I8F5-F1
#
_cell.length_a   1.000
_cell.length_b   1.000
_cell.length_c   1.000
_cell.angle_alpha   90.00
_cell.angle_beta   90.00
_cell.angle_gamma   90.00
#
_symmetry.space_group_name_H-M   'P 1'
#
loop_
_entity.id
_entity.type
_entity.pdbx_description
1 polymer ?
#
loop_
_entity_poly.entity_id
_entity_poly.type
_entity_poly.pdbx_seq_one_letter_code
_entity_poly.pdbx_strand_id
1 'polypeptide(L)'
;MIPALINSAAIIVVVYLTYFYAIKKLREESFENIERAKYEAILKAYQSIYKLLRFITDTENDDCILVWEQPKGGGEKTYYFRQANIRKFIKELTEEIYNKGNGIFLSKKVMPLIFEYRSLVYGLLLTAKDKPDETIEIKNEKLAKRMIEIHQSLSIQIRKDINLKQRDLQFDS
;
A
#
# COMPACT_ATOMS: atom_id res chain seq x y z
N MET A 1 64.20 21.91 16.85
CA MET A 1 63.61 20.55 16.83
C MET A 1 62.26 20.46 17.53
N ILE A 2 62.10 20.98 18.75
CA ILE A 2 60.83 20.96 19.51
C ILE A 2 59.60 21.56 18.77
N PRO A 3 59.68 22.75 18.13
CA PRO A 3 58.51 23.33 17.45
C PRO A 3 58.08 22.57 16.18
N ALA A 4 59.01 21.92 15.48
CA ALA A 4 58.70 21.12 14.30
C ALA A 4 57.95 19.82 14.66
N LEU A 5 58.31 19.20 15.78
CA LEU A 5 57.63 18.02 16.33
C LEU A 5 56.20 18.35 16.78
N ILE A 6 56.00 19.48 17.48
CA ILE A 6 54.67 19.96 17.90
C ILE A 6 53.77 20.22 16.68
N ASN A 7 54.32 20.84 15.63
CA ASN A 7 53.56 21.12 14.40
C ASN A 7 53.18 19.84 13.65
N SER A 8 54.08 18.85 13.59
CA SER A 8 53.78 17.55 12.98
C SER A 8 52.71 16.76 13.75
N ALA A 9 52.75 16.80 15.09
CA ALA A 9 51.74 16.17 15.93
C ALA A 9 50.37 16.83 15.77
N ALA A 10 50.31 18.17 15.69
CA ALA A 10 49.08 18.91 15.43
C ALA A 10 48.46 18.55 14.07
N ILE A 11 49.28 18.45 13.01
CA ILE A 11 48.81 18.04 11.68
C ILE A 11 48.21 16.63 11.74
N ILE A 12 48.86 15.68 12.41
CA ILE A 12 48.36 14.30 12.54
C ILE A 12 47.01 14.28 13.26
N VAL A 13 46.86 15.05 14.34
CA VAL A 13 45.59 15.16 15.08
C VAL A 13 44.49 15.76 14.20
N VAL A 14 44.78 16.83 13.45
CA VAL A 14 43.80 17.46 12.55
C VAL A 14 43.39 16.51 11.43
N VAL A 15 44.34 15.81 10.82
CA VAL A 15 44.06 14.81 9.77
C VAL A 15 43.22 13.67 10.33
N TYR A 16 43.56 13.16 11.52
CA TYR A 16 42.79 12.11 12.20
C TYR A 16 41.36 12.56 12.51
N LEU A 17 41.18 13.75 13.10
CA LEU A 17 39.86 14.30 13.42
C LEU A 17 39.04 14.50 12.15
N THR A 18 39.63 15.08 11.10
CA THR A 18 38.94 15.31 9.82
C THR A 18 38.48 13.99 9.20
N TYR A 19 39.35 12.97 9.21
CA TYR A 19 39.01 11.61 8.75
C TYR A 19 37.89 10.99 9.58
N PHE A 20 37.97 11.07 10.91
CA PHE A 20 36.95 10.56 11.81
C PHE A 20 35.58 11.22 11.59
N TYR A 21 35.54 12.55 11.47
CA TYR A 21 34.30 13.28 11.19
C TYR A 21 33.75 13.00 9.79
N ALA A 22 34.62 12.84 8.77
CA ALA A 22 34.19 12.46 7.44
C ALA A 22 33.52 11.08 7.41
N ILE A 23 34.10 10.08 8.11
CA ILE A 23 33.48 8.76 8.26
C ILE A 23 32.16 8.84 9.01
N LYS A 24 32.10 9.60 10.12
CA LYS A 24 30.88 9.78 10.90
C LYS A 24 29.76 10.35 10.02
N LYS A 25 30.06 11.41 9.26
CA LYS A 25 29.12 12.05 8.33
C LYS A 25 28.65 11.11 7.23
N LEU A 26 29.56 10.38 6.58
CA LEU A 26 29.18 9.41 5.54
C LEU A 26 28.28 8.30 6.11
N ARG A 27 28.52 7.89 7.36
CA ARG A 27 27.69 6.90 8.03
C ARG A 27 26.29 7.44 8.30
N GLU A 28 26.17 8.66 8.82
CA GLU A 28 24.89 9.36 9.04
C GLU A 28 24.12 9.51 7.73
N GLU A 29 24.75 10.03 6.68
CA GLU A 29 24.15 10.15 5.34
C GLU A 29 23.70 8.78 4.79
N SER A 30 24.49 7.72 5.02
CA SER A 30 24.09 6.37 4.59
C SER A 30 22.84 5.87 5.31
N PHE A 31 22.71 6.14 6.61
CA PHE A 31 21.52 5.78 7.39
C PHE A 31 20.31 6.58 6.93
N GLU A 32 20.45 7.89 6.78
CA GLU A 32 19.38 8.76 6.25
C GLU A 32 18.90 8.31 4.87
N ASN A 33 19.82 7.93 3.99
CA ASN A 33 19.48 7.44 2.65
C ASN A 33 18.74 6.10 2.69
N ILE A 34 19.14 5.17 3.56
CA ILE A 34 18.44 3.89 3.75
C ILE A 34 17.03 4.13 4.29
N GLU A 35 16.88 5.01 5.27
CA GLU A 35 15.58 5.35 5.82
C GLU A 35 14.70 6.00 4.75
N ARG A 36 15.19 7.00 4.02
CA ARG A 36 14.45 7.64 2.94
C ARG A 36 14.01 6.62 1.88
N ALA A 37 14.89 5.74 1.45
CA ALA A 37 14.56 4.68 0.48
C ALA A 37 13.47 3.74 1.02
N LYS A 38 13.51 3.40 2.31
CA LYS A 38 12.47 2.60 2.97
C LYS A 38 11.13 3.36 3.00
N TYR A 39 11.12 4.65 3.34
CA TYR A 39 9.92 5.48 3.32
C TYR A 39 9.31 5.58 1.92
N GLU A 40 10.13 5.81 0.90
CA GLU A 40 9.69 5.86 -0.49
C GLU A 40 9.10 4.52 -0.95
N ALA A 41 9.72 3.40 -0.58
CA ALA A 41 9.21 2.07 -0.89
C ALA A 41 7.85 1.81 -0.21
N ILE A 42 7.71 2.20 1.05
CA ILE A 42 6.42 2.13 1.78
C ILE A 42 5.37 2.98 1.06
N LEU A 43 5.67 4.25 0.78
CA LEU A 43 4.73 5.15 0.11
C LEU A 43 4.28 4.59 -1.25
N LYS A 44 5.22 4.08 -2.05
CA LYS A 44 4.94 3.46 -3.34
C LYS A 44 4.05 2.23 -3.20
N ALA A 45 4.26 1.41 -2.18
CA ALA A 45 3.42 0.24 -1.93
C ALA A 45 1.97 0.63 -1.60
N TYR A 46 1.78 1.59 -0.69
CA TYR A 46 0.43 2.05 -0.34
C TYR A 46 -0.26 2.80 -1.47
N GLN A 47 0.47 3.57 -2.29
CA GLN A 47 -0.06 4.17 -3.52
C GLN A 47 -0.53 3.10 -4.52
N SER A 48 0.22 2.01 -4.65
CA SER A 48 -0.14 0.88 -5.53
C SER A 48 -1.43 0.21 -5.08
N ILE A 49 -1.60 -0.01 -3.77
CA ILE A 49 -2.85 -0.52 -3.20
C ILE A 49 -3.99 0.48 -3.33
N TYR A 50 -3.74 1.77 -3.11
CA TYR A 50 -4.75 2.81 -3.24
C TYR A 50 -5.38 2.83 -4.64
N LYS A 51 -4.58 2.62 -5.69
CA LYS A 51 -5.09 2.49 -7.07
C LYS A 51 -6.08 1.34 -7.24
N LEU A 52 -5.89 0.23 -6.52
CA LEU A 52 -6.78 -0.92 -6.60
C LEU A 52 -8.15 -0.67 -5.96
N LEU A 53 -8.30 0.38 -5.13
CA LEU A 53 -9.59 0.73 -4.52
C LEU A 53 -10.66 1.06 -5.56
N ARG A 54 -10.28 1.46 -6.78
CA ARG A 54 -11.24 1.67 -7.90
C ARG A 54 -12.09 0.44 -8.21
N PHE A 55 -11.54 -0.76 -8.01
CA PHE A 55 -12.28 -2.02 -8.20
C PHE A 55 -13.20 -2.34 -7.02
N ILE A 56 -12.81 -1.90 -5.81
CA ILE A 56 -13.38 -2.35 -4.53
C ILE A 56 -14.50 -1.42 -4.05
N THR A 57 -14.50 -0.17 -4.53
CA THR A 57 -15.50 0.84 -4.16
C THR A 57 -16.92 0.45 -4.55
N ASP A 58 -17.88 0.94 -3.76
CA ASP A 58 -19.33 0.88 -3.99
C ASP A 58 -19.86 2.12 -4.72
N THR A 59 -18.97 3.07 -5.03
CA THR A 59 -19.25 4.19 -5.93
C THR A 59 -19.03 3.76 -7.36
N GLU A 60 -20.10 3.85 -8.16
CA GLU A 60 -20.09 3.34 -9.53
C GLU A 60 -19.01 4.01 -10.39
N ASN A 61 -18.22 3.18 -11.07
CA ASN A 61 -17.25 3.57 -12.08
C ASN A 61 -17.05 2.40 -13.06
N ASP A 62 -16.25 2.59 -14.12
CA ASP A 62 -16.07 1.55 -15.15
C ASP A 62 -15.37 0.29 -14.60
N ASP A 63 -14.46 0.46 -13.63
CA ASP A 63 -13.66 -0.60 -13.05
C ASP A 63 -14.30 -1.25 -11.81
N CYS A 64 -15.38 -0.69 -11.25
CA CYS A 64 -15.94 -1.23 -10.01
C CYS A 64 -16.46 -2.66 -10.21
N ILE A 65 -16.17 -3.53 -9.24
CA ILE A 65 -16.67 -4.90 -9.25
C ILE A 65 -18.11 -4.92 -8.79
N LEU A 66 -18.39 -4.23 -7.68
CA LEU A 66 -19.71 -4.16 -7.07
C LEU A 66 -20.51 -3.03 -7.73
N VAL A 67 -21.70 -3.36 -8.23
CA VAL A 67 -22.69 -2.40 -8.71
C VAL A 67 -24.02 -2.66 -8.01
N TRP A 68 -24.89 -1.68 -8.00
CA TRP A 68 -26.19 -1.80 -7.35
C TRP A 68 -27.26 -1.05 -8.10
N GLU A 69 -28.49 -1.55 -8.01
CA GLU A 69 -29.68 -0.88 -8.50
C GLU A 69 -30.60 -0.59 -7.31
N GLN A 70 -31.26 0.58 -7.34
CA GLN A 70 -32.28 0.93 -6.36
C GLN A 70 -33.57 1.31 -7.09
N PRO A 71 -34.74 0.77 -6.68
CA PRO A 71 -36.02 1.12 -7.29
C PRO A 71 -36.33 2.62 -7.22
N LYS A 72 -36.93 3.15 -8.29
CA LYS A 72 -37.46 4.53 -8.31
C LYS A 72 -38.61 4.63 -7.29
N GLY A 73 -38.37 5.36 -6.20
CA GLY A 73 -39.31 5.48 -5.07
C GLY A 73 -38.71 5.14 -3.70
N GLY A 74 -37.45 4.70 -3.68
CA GLY A 74 -36.82 4.20 -2.45
C GLY A 74 -37.15 2.73 -2.24
N GLY A 75 -36.17 1.98 -1.78
CA GLY A 75 -36.24 0.52 -1.64
C GLY A 75 -34.87 -0.06 -1.32
N GLU A 76 -34.82 -1.36 -1.03
CA GLU A 76 -33.55 -2.05 -0.82
C GLU A 76 -32.73 -2.11 -2.11
N LYS A 77 -31.40 -2.05 -1.95
CA LYS A 77 -30.47 -2.14 -3.07
C LYS A 77 -30.29 -3.58 -3.47
N THR A 78 -30.48 -3.88 -4.75
CA THR A 78 -30.04 -5.14 -5.35
C THR A 78 -28.61 -4.99 -5.80
N TYR A 79 -27.72 -5.90 -5.39
CA TYR A 79 -26.31 -5.85 -5.71
C TYR A 79 -25.95 -6.84 -6.82
N TYR A 80 -25.04 -6.43 -7.69
CA TYR A 80 -24.49 -7.27 -8.75
C TYR A 80 -22.97 -7.15 -8.78
N PHE A 81 -22.32 -8.09 -9.48
CA PHE A 81 -20.90 -8.03 -9.76
C PHE A 81 -20.58 -8.16 -11.25
N ARG A 82 -19.54 -7.45 -11.69
CA ARG A 82 -19.01 -7.52 -13.06
C ARG A 82 -17.86 -8.54 -13.16
N GLN A 83 -18.07 -9.63 -13.90
CA GLN A 83 -17.09 -10.73 -13.99
C GLN A 83 -15.73 -10.27 -14.55
N ALA A 84 -15.75 -9.46 -15.61
CA ALA A 84 -14.54 -8.95 -16.27
C ALA A 84 -13.66 -8.14 -15.30
N ASN A 85 -14.30 -7.31 -14.47
CA ASN A 85 -13.62 -6.47 -13.49
C ASN A 85 -12.98 -7.28 -12.36
N ILE A 86 -13.57 -8.41 -11.96
CA ILE A 86 -12.94 -9.33 -11.01
C ILE A 86 -11.64 -9.90 -11.59
N ARG A 87 -11.66 -10.35 -12.86
CA ARG A 87 -10.45 -10.89 -13.51
C ARG A 87 -9.36 -9.83 -13.64
N LYS A 88 -9.75 -8.60 -14.00
CA LYS A 88 -8.83 -7.45 -14.08
C LYS A 88 -8.23 -7.12 -12.71
N PHE A 89 -9.06 -7.04 -11.67
CA PHE A 89 -8.61 -6.82 -10.30
C PHE A 89 -7.62 -7.90 -9.83
N ILE A 90 -7.92 -9.19 -10.00
CA ILE A 90 -7.01 -10.27 -9.58
C ILE A 90 -5.66 -10.18 -10.30
N LYS A 91 -5.66 -9.84 -11.59
CA LYS A 91 -4.45 -9.66 -12.39
C LYS A 91 -3.62 -8.49 -11.88
N GLU A 92 -4.23 -7.31 -11.74
CA GLU A 92 -3.54 -6.10 -11.24
C GLU A 92 -3.09 -6.28 -9.79
N LEU A 93 -3.88 -6.93 -8.95
CA LEU A 93 -3.52 -7.25 -7.56
C LEU A 93 -2.26 -8.13 -7.50
N THR A 94 -2.21 -9.18 -8.32
CA THR A 94 -1.05 -10.09 -8.37
C THR A 94 0.20 -9.37 -8.84
N GLU A 95 0.06 -8.53 -9.86
CA GLU A 95 1.14 -7.70 -10.39
C GLU A 95 1.69 -6.75 -9.32
N GLU A 96 0.82 -6.01 -8.64
CA GLU A 96 1.24 -5.02 -7.64
C GLU A 96 1.84 -5.68 -6.39
N ILE A 97 1.26 -6.77 -5.89
CA ILE A 97 1.72 -7.41 -4.65
C ILE A 97 2.99 -8.24 -4.87
N TYR A 98 2.98 -9.13 -5.87
CA TYR A 98 4.01 -10.16 -6.01
C TYR A 98 5.08 -9.77 -7.02
N ASN A 99 4.69 -9.33 -8.23
CA ASN A 99 5.67 -9.04 -9.28
C ASN A 99 6.49 -7.79 -8.97
N LYS A 100 5.82 -6.75 -8.46
CA LYS A 100 6.47 -5.50 -8.03
C LYS A 100 6.96 -5.53 -6.58
N GLY A 101 6.62 -6.56 -5.82
CA GLY A 101 7.05 -6.75 -4.44
C GLY A 101 6.46 -5.75 -3.42
N ASN A 102 5.43 -4.98 -3.79
CA ASN A 102 4.85 -3.99 -2.87
C ASN A 102 4.24 -4.64 -1.62
N GLY A 103 3.84 -5.92 -1.70
CA GLY A 103 3.27 -6.67 -0.59
C GLY A 103 4.14 -6.71 0.67
N ILE A 104 5.47 -6.62 0.52
CA ILE A 104 6.44 -6.68 1.63
C ILE A 104 6.27 -5.47 2.58
N PHE A 105 5.83 -4.33 2.05
CA PHE A 105 5.75 -3.07 2.79
C PHE A 105 4.34 -2.77 3.36
N LEU A 106 3.37 -3.66 3.10
CA LEU A 106 2.01 -3.48 3.59
C LEU A 106 1.86 -3.92 5.05
N SER A 107 1.05 -3.20 5.81
CA SER A 107 0.80 -3.51 7.21
C SER A 107 0.04 -4.82 7.37
N LYS A 108 0.20 -5.45 8.54
CA LYS A 108 -0.58 -6.61 8.96
C LYS A 108 -2.09 -6.35 9.06
N LYS A 109 -2.54 -5.09 8.90
CA LYS A 109 -3.96 -4.70 8.87
C LYS A 109 -4.49 -4.60 7.44
N VAL A 110 -3.69 -4.09 6.50
CA VAL A 110 -4.10 -3.94 5.10
C VAL A 110 -4.06 -5.26 4.34
N MET A 111 -3.00 -6.06 4.52
CA MET A 111 -2.84 -7.31 3.77
C MET A 111 -4.00 -8.30 3.95
N PRO A 112 -4.52 -8.57 5.18
CA PRO A 112 -5.65 -9.47 5.35
C PRO A 112 -6.94 -8.96 4.69
N LEU A 113 -7.21 -7.65 4.75
CA LEU A 113 -8.41 -7.06 4.13
C LEU A 113 -8.39 -7.24 2.61
N ILE A 114 -7.23 -7.04 1.98
CA ILE A 114 -7.06 -7.25 0.53
C ILE A 114 -7.29 -8.71 0.16
N PHE A 115 -6.71 -9.65 0.90
CA PHE A 115 -6.85 -11.07 0.61
C PHE A 115 -8.23 -11.63 0.95
N GLU A 116 -8.90 -11.06 1.95
CA GLU A 116 -10.30 -11.33 2.22
C GLU A 116 -11.14 -10.90 1.01
N TYR A 117 -10.98 -9.67 0.54
CA TYR A 117 -11.70 -9.18 -0.64
C TYR A 117 -11.44 -10.04 -1.88
N ARG A 118 -10.16 -10.37 -2.15
CA ARG A 118 -9.76 -11.29 -3.23
C ARG A 118 -10.49 -12.63 -3.13
N SER A 119 -10.60 -13.19 -1.92
CA SER A 119 -11.27 -14.47 -1.70
C SER A 119 -12.77 -14.37 -1.97
N LEU A 120 -13.42 -13.28 -1.53
CA LEU A 120 -14.84 -13.04 -1.79
C LEU A 120 -15.13 -12.95 -3.30
N VAL A 121 -14.38 -12.12 -4.04
CA VAL A 121 -14.62 -11.93 -5.48
C VAL A 121 -14.21 -13.16 -6.29
N TYR A 122 -13.19 -13.91 -5.86
CA TYR A 122 -12.87 -15.19 -6.49
C TYR A 122 -14.00 -16.21 -6.28
N GLY A 123 -14.59 -16.25 -5.08
CA GLY A 123 -15.79 -17.04 -4.80
C GLY A 123 -16.96 -16.69 -5.74
N LEU A 124 -17.24 -15.40 -5.93
CA LEU A 124 -18.25 -14.93 -6.89
C LEU A 124 -17.95 -15.41 -8.32
N LEU A 125 -16.69 -15.28 -8.76
CA LEU A 125 -16.26 -15.72 -10.09
C LEU A 125 -16.47 -17.22 -10.31
N LEU A 126 -16.24 -18.06 -9.28
CA LEU A 126 -16.48 -19.50 -9.37
C LEU A 126 -17.96 -19.83 -9.55
N THR A 127 -18.86 -19.10 -8.88
CA THR A 127 -20.32 -19.29 -9.04
C THR A 127 -20.86 -18.83 -10.41
N ALA A 128 -20.07 -18.04 -11.13
CA ALA A 128 -20.42 -17.46 -12.42
C ALA A 128 -19.81 -18.17 -13.63
N LYS A 129 -18.99 -19.23 -13.40
CA LYS A 129 -18.12 -19.81 -14.43
C LYS A 129 -18.84 -20.18 -15.74
N ASP A 130 -20.07 -20.66 -15.64
CA ASP A 130 -20.87 -21.13 -16.77
C ASP A 130 -21.95 -20.13 -17.22
N LYS A 131 -21.96 -18.91 -16.67
CA LYS A 131 -22.93 -17.87 -17.01
C LYS A 131 -22.35 -16.91 -18.05
N PRO A 132 -23.07 -16.68 -19.17
CA PRO A 132 -22.62 -15.75 -20.20
C PRO A 132 -22.77 -14.28 -19.76
N ASP A 133 -23.57 -14.01 -18.73
CA ASP A 133 -23.88 -12.65 -18.28
C ASP A 133 -22.63 -11.97 -17.70
N GLU A 134 -22.32 -10.77 -18.21
CA GLU A 134 -21.21 -9.96 -17.72
C GLU A 134 -21.44 -9.45 -16.29
N THR A 135 -22.70 -9.18 -15.96
CA THR A 135 -23.15 -8.67 -14.65
C THR A 135 -24.10 -9.67 -14.01
N ILE A 136 -23.78 -10.13 -12.80
CA ILE A 136 -24.53 -11.19 -12.11
C ILE A 136 -24.95 -10.73 -10.72
N GLU A 137 -26.19 -11.01 -10.36
CA GLU A 137 -26.76 -10.67 -9.05
C GLU A 137 -26.07 -11.42 -7.90
N ILE A 138 -25.77 -10.69 -6.82
CA ILE A 138 -25.29 -11.22 -5.55
C ILE A 138 -26.50 -11.53 -4.67
N LYS A 139 -26.93 -12.79 -4.67
CA LYS A 139 -28.04 -13.26 -3.81
C LYS A 139 -27.75 -13.16 -2.31
N ASN A 140 -26.49 -13.10 -1.91
CA ASN A 140 -26.09 -13.02 -0.52
C ASN A 140 -25.76 -11.58 -0.13
N GLU A 141 -26.73 -10.87 0.43
CA GLU A 141 -26.54 -9.48 0.88
C GLU A 141 -25.42 -9.30 1.91
N LYS A 142 -25.17 -10.30 2.77
CA LYS A 142 -24.09 -10.21 3.77
C LYS A 142 -22.74 -10.12 3.07
N LEU A 143 -22.58 -10.80 1.93
CA LEU A 143 -21.36 -10.73 1.13
C LEU A 143 -21.18 -9.33 0.55
N ALA A 144 -22.22 -8.74 -0.02
CA ALA A 144 -22.17 -7.38 -0.56
C ALA A 144 -21.84 -6.34 0.54
N LYS A 145 -22.51 -6.43 1.69
CA LYS A 145 -22.22 -5.58 2.86
C LYS A 145 -20.76 -5.73 3.31
N ARG A 146 -20.24 -6.96 3.35
CA ARG A 146 -18.84 -7.22 3.71
C ARG A 146 -17.84 -6.62 2.72
N MET A 147 -18.13 -6.68 1.42
CA MET A 147 -17.30 -6.04 0.39
C MET A 147 -17.19 -4.52 0.60
N ILE A 148 -18.30 -3.87 0.94
CA ILE A 148 -18.36 -2.42 1.24
C ILE A 148 -17.55 -2.10 2.52
N GLU A 149 -17.74 -2.88 3.59
CA GLU A 149 -16.98 -2.71 4.84
C GLU A 149 -15.47 -2.83 4.63
N ILE A 150 -15.03 -3.77 3.78
CA ILE A 150 -13.62 -3.94 3.44
C ILE A 150 -13.09 -2.71 2.70
N HIS A 151 -13.83 -2.18 1.71
CA HIS A 151 -13.44 -0.96 1.01
C HIS A 151 -13.25 0.23 1.97
N GLN A 152 -14.21 0.44 2.88
CA GLN A 152 -14.15 1.50 3.89
C GLN A 152 -12.96 1.30 4.84
N SER A 153 -12.77 0.07 5.33
CA SER A 153 -11.67 -0.29 6.22
C SER A 153 -10.32 -0.08 5.55
N LEU A 154 -10.15 -0.53 4.30
CA LEU A 154 -8.93 -0.32 3.52
C LEU A 154 -8.64 1.16 3.33
N SER A 155 -9.64 1.95 2.93
CA SER A 155 -9.49 3.40 2.75
C SER A 155 -9.00 4.10 4.02
N ILE A 156 -9.53 3.71 5.19
CA ILE A 156 -9.12 4.26 6.49
C ILE A 156 -7.70 3.81 6.85
N GLN A 157 -7.39 2.51 6.72
CA GLN A 157 -6.07 2.00 7.11
C GLN A 157 -4.97 2.52 6.19
N ILE A 158 -5.19 2.59 4.88
CA ILE A 158 -4.22 3.17 3.94
C ILE A 158 -3.92 4.62 4.28
N ARG A 159 -4.94 5.44 4.60
CA ARG A 159 -4.71 6.83 5.02
C ARG A 159 -3.92 6.91 6.33
N LYS A 160 -4.19 6.03 7.29
CA LYS A 160 -3.44 5.95 8.55
C LYS A 160 -1.98 5.53 8.32
N ASP A 161 -1.77 4.53 7.48
CA ASP A 161 -0.46 3.95 7.21
C ASP A 161 0.39 4.85 6.28
N ILE A 162 -0.23 5.67 5.41
CA ILE A 162 0.45 6.71 4.62
C ILE A 162 0.73 7.96 5.47
N ASN A 163 -0.16 8.31 6.39
CA ASN A 163 0.03 9.41 7.33
C ASN A 163 1.04 9.02 8.44
N LEU A 164 2.15 8.41 8.02
CA LEU A 164 3.36 8.20 8.78
C LEU A 164 3.68 9.55 9.42
N LYS A 165 3.47 9.65 10.73
CA LYS A 165 3.80 10.84 11.47
C LYS A 165 5.23 11.21 11.10
N GLN A 166 5.45 12.46 10.69
CA GLN A 166 6.75 13.10 10.49
C GLN A 166 7.71 13.00 11.71
N ARG A 167 7.34 12.29 12.80
CA ARG A 167 8.11 12.15 14.04
C ARG A 167 9.14 11.02 14.02
N ASP A 168 8.99 9.99 13.21
CA ASP A 168 9.98 8.89 13.18
C ASP A 168 11.24 9.23 12.36
N LEU A 169 11.25 10.41 11.72
CA LEU A 169 12.40 11.03 11.04
C LEU A 169 13.02 12.18 11.84
N GLN A 170 12.56 12.42 13.08
CA GLN A 170 13.30 13.29 13.98
C GLN A 170 14.51 12.50 14.47
N PHE A 171 15.62 12.65 13.75
CA PHE A 171 16.94 12.39 14.31
C PHE A 171 17.05 13.29 15.54
N ASP A 172 17.01 12.69 16.73
CA ASP A 172 17.41 13.37 17.96
C ASP A 172 18.76 14.05 17.66
N SER A 173 18.73 15.38 17.65
CA SER A 173 19.86 16.26 17.29
C SER A 173 20.90 16.29 18.40
#